data_AF-A0A7K0J370-F1
#
_entry.id   AF-A0A7K0J370-F1
#
_cell.length_a   1.000
_cell.length_b   1.000
_cell.length_c   1.000
_cell.angle_alpha   90.00
_cell.angle_beta   90.00
_cell.angle_gamma   90.00
#
_symmetry.space_group_name_H-M   'P 1'
#
loop_
_entity.id
_entity.type
_entity.pdbx_description
1 polymer ?
#
loop_
_entity_poly.entity_id
_entity_poly.type
_entity_poly.pdbx_seq_one_letter_code
_entity_poly.pdbx_strand_id
1 'polypeptide(L)' 'MTLLEEDLLASLKELLETSEVMNSGRNFSADELIRFQRAIEWAKRVIELAES' A
#
# COMPACT_ATOMS: atom_id res chain seq x y z
N MET A 1 -8.93 -9.40 16.70
CA MET A 1 -8.76 -8.55 15.52
C MET A 1 -10.04 -8.59 14.74
N THR A 2 -10.53 -7.43 14.32
CA THR A 2 -11.67 -7.32 13.39
C THR A 2 -11.16 -7.46 11.95
N LEU A 3 -12.02 -7.87 11.02
CA LEU A 3 -11.72 -7.96 9.59
C LEU A 3 -11.13 -6.64 9.03
N LEU A 4 -11.61 -5.50 9.54
CA LEU A 4 -11.13 -4.18 9.17
C LEU A 4 -9.67 -3.93 9.58
N GLU A 5 -9.27 -4.41 10.76
CA GLU A 5 -7.90 -4.29 11.25
C GLU A 5 -6.93 -5.16 10.45
N GLU A 6 -7.38 -6.33 9.97
CA GLU A 6 -6.58 -7.23 9.13
C GLU A 6 -6.38 -6.67 7.72
N ASP A 7 -7.44 -6.14 7.10
CA ASP A 7 -7.36 -5.48 5.78
C ASP A 7 -6.52 -4.20 5.82
N LEU A 8 -6.63 -3.44 6.91
CA LEU A 8 -5.81 -2.26 7.18
C LEU A 8 -4.34 -2.64 7.32
N LEU A 9 -4.04 -3.65 8.13
CA LEU A 9 -2.67 -4.12 8.36
C LEU A 9 -2.04 -4.68 7.08
N ALA A 10 -2.81 -5.39 6.26
CA ALA A 10 -2.35 -5.88 4.96
C ALA A 10 -2.01 -4.73 4.02
N SER A 11 -2.89 -3.72 3.93
CA SER A 11 -2.69 -2.54 3.08
C SER A 11 -1.48 -1.71 3.49
N LEU A 12 -1.26 -1.52 4.79
CA LEU A 12 -0.10 -0.80 5.32
C LEU A 12 1.22 -1.54 5.06
N LYS A 13 1.24 -2.88 5.15
CA LYS A 13 2.42 -3.68 4.83
C LYS A 13 2.78 -3.60 3.35
N GLU A 14 1.79 -3.68 2.47
CA GLU A 14 2.04 -3.57 1.03
C GLU A 14 2.59 -2.19 0.67
N LEU A 15 2.03 -1.12 1.25
CA LEU A 15 2.53 0.26 1.08
C LEU A 15 3.98 0.44 1.56
N LEU A 16 4.34 -0.18 2.68
CA LEU A 16 5.70 -0.14 3.23
C LEU A 16 6.69 -0.85 2.29
N GLU A 17 6.38 -2.09 1.89
CA GLU A 17 7.23 -2.85 0.95
C GLU A 17 7.41 -2.09 -0.37
N THR A 18 6.34 -1.50 -0.88
CA THR A 18 6.45 -0.70 -2.10
C THR A 18 7.32 0.52 -1.85
N SER A 19 7.09 1.30 -0.80
CA SER A 19 7.90 2.50 -0.50
C SER A 19 9.40 2.19 -0.35
N GLU A 20 9.76 1.06 0.26
CA GLU A 20 11.15 0.59 0.37
C GLU A 20 11.75 0.25 -0.99
N VAL A 21 10.98 -0.43 -1.85
CA VAL A 21 11.38 -0.73 -3.23
C VAL A 21 11.56 0.55 -4.04
N MET A 22 10.68 1.55 -3.89
CA MET A 22 10.76 2.84 -4.59
C MET A 22 12.04 3.62 -4.23
N ASN A 23 12.46 3.54 -2.97
CA ASN A 23 13.65 4.24 -2.48
C ASN A 23 14.97 3.52 -2.81
N SER A 24 14.91 2.31 -3.40
CA SER A 24 16.10 1.51 -3.72
C SER A 24 16.84 1.95 -5.01
N GLY A 25 16.30 2.92 -5.75
CA GLY A 25 16.93 3.46 -6.96
C GLY A 25 17.02 2.50 -8.15
N ARG A 26 16.34 1.35 -8.09
CA ARG A 26 16.27 0.37 -9.18
C ARG A 26 15.14 0.70 -10.17
N ASN A 27 15.29 0.26 -11.42
CA ASN A 27 14.19 0.35 -12.40
C ASN A 27 13.08 -0.63 -12.03
N PHE A 28 11.85 -0.14 -11.97
CA PHE A 28 10.67 -0.94 -11.67
C PHE A 28 10.12 -1.60 -12.93
N SER A 29 9.72 -2.86 -12.81
CA SER A 29 8.89 -3.54 -13.80
C SER A 29 7.48 -2.95 -13.82
N ALA A 30 6.76 -3.18 -14.92
CA ALA A 30 5.37 -2.73 -15.05
C ALA A 30 4.46 -3.33 -13.96
N ASP A 31 4.70 -4.59 -13.58
CA ASP A 31 3.94 -5.27 -12.52
C ASP A 31 4.20 -4.67 -11.14
N GLU A 32 5.45 -4.30 -10.85
CA GLU A 32 5.77 -3.57 -9.62
C GLU A 32 5.04 -2.23 -9.59
N LEU A 33 5.06 -1.45 -10.67
CA LEU A 33 4.35 -0.17 -10.76
C LEU A 33 2.82 -0.31 -10.57
N ILE A 34 2.23 -1.39 -11.05
CA ILE A 34 0.80 -1.68 -10.82
C ILE A 34 0.53 -1.98 -9.33
N ARG A 35 1.42 -2.73 -8.67
CA ARG A 35 1.31 -2.99 -7.23
C ARG A 35 1.47 -1.70 -6.41
N PHE A 36 2.42 -0.85 -6.78
CA PHE A 36 2.55 0.51 -6.22
C PHE A 36 1.25 1.30 -6.28
N GLN A 37 0.64 1.35 -7.47
CA GLN A 37 -0.60 2.09 -7.67
C GLN A 37 -1.73 1.56 -6.78
N ARG A 38 -1.85 0.23 -6.66
CA ARG A 38 -2.85 -0.41 -5.79
C ARG A 38 -2.62 -0.13 -4.30
N ALA A 39 -1.36 -0.21 -3.85
CA ALA A 39 -1.02 0.08 -2.47
C ALA A 39 -1.37 1.55 -2.11
N ILE A 40 -1.12 2.49 -3.02
CA ILE A 40 -1.52 3.90 -2.85
C ILE A 40 -3.05 4.04 -2.78
N GLU A 41 -3.81 3.34 -3.63
CA GLU A 41 -5.28 3.37 -3.61
C GLU A 41 -5.86 2.81 -2.31
N TRP A 42 -5.30 1.72 -1.80
CA TRP A 42 -5.72 1.15 -0.52
C TRP A 42 -5.38 2.06 0.65
N ALA A 43 -4.19 2.66 0.66
CA ALA A 43 -3.80 3.64 1.67
C ALA A 43 -4.76 4.84 1.70
N LYS A 44 -5.15 5.37 0.54
CA LYS A 44 -6.14 6.47 0.46
C LYS A 44 -7.50 6.08 1.05
N ARG A 45 -8.02 4.90 0.71
CA ARG A 45 -9.30 4.41 1.25
C ARG A 45 -9.26 4.23 2.77
N VAL A 46 -8.16 3.69 3.27
CA VAL A 46 -7.93 3.53 4.70
C VAL A 46 -7.93 4.88 5.42
N ILE A 47 -7.23 5.87 4.88
CA ILE A 47 -7.15 7.21 5.46
C ILE A 47 -8.55 7.86 5.45
N GLU A 48 -9.26 7.79 4.33
CA GLU A 48 -10.63 8.30 4.22
C GLU A 48 -11.58 7.65 5.25
N LEU A 49 -11.45 6.34 5.51
CA LEU A 49 -12.23 5.65 6.54
C LEU A 49 -11.85 6.03 7.97
N ALA A 50 -10.58 6.35 8.22
CA ALA A 50 -10.10 6.72 9.54
C ALA A 50 -10.38 8.20 9.89
N GLU A 51 -10.47 9.07 8.87
CA GLU A 51 -10.75 10.51 9.02
C GLU A 51 -12.25 10.85 8.97
N SER A 52 -13.13 9.85 8.74
CA SER A 52 -14.60 9.95 8.70
C SER A 52 -15.25 9.70 10.06
#